data_AF-A0A9E5BTQ3-F1
#
_entry.id   AF-A0A9E5BTQ3-F1
#
_cell.length_a   1.000
_cell.length_b   1.000
_cell.length_c   1.000
_cell.angle_alpha   90.00
_cell.angle_beta   90.00
_cell.angle_gamma   90.00
#
_symmetry.space_group_name_H-M   'P 1'
#
loop_
_entity.id
_entity.type
_entity.pdbx_description
1 polymer ?
#
loop_
_entity_poly.entity_id
_entity_poly.type
_entity_poly.pdbx_seq_one_letter_code
_entity_poly.pdbx_strand_id
1 'polypeptide(L)'
;MRIGMGLNSSSNTEALRFMAQLGVQDVVLNTPPIPVKNGRWELVDIVGLKNRVNEFGLELSAIENTQIDMRHHLIAGGPRFEEQLENMVETIRNIGRAGIPMYTMSWRYPR
;
A
#
# COMPACT_ATOMS: atom_id res chain seq x y z
N MET A 1 -7.96 2.04 22.25
CA MET A 1 -8.47 2.42 20.91
C MET A 1 -7.46 3.38 20.29
N ARG A 2 -7.02 3.15 19.05
CA ARG A 2 -6.13 4.06 18.30
C ARG A 2 -6.91 4.72 17.18
N ILE A 3 -6.69 6.02 16.95
CA ILE A 3 -7.34 6.77 15.88
C ILE A 3 -6.36 6.86 14.70
N GLY A 4 -6.84 6.47 13.52
CA GLY A 4 -6.07 6.55 12.28
C GLY A 4 -6.77 7.38 11.21
N MET A 5 -5.98 7.89 10.27
CA MET A 5 -6.45 8.68 9.13
C MET A 5 -6.12 7.98 7.81
N GLY A 6 -7.11 7.92 6.92
CA GLY A 6 -6.97 7.41 5.57
C GLY A 6 -6.74 8.53 4.55
N LEU A 7 -5.85 8.31 3.59
CA LEU A 7 -5.60 9.24 2.48
C LEU A 7 -5.41 8.50 1.15
N ASN A 8 -5.86 9.14 0.07
CA ASN A 8 -5.64 8.67 -1.30
C ASN A 8 -4.25 9.08 -1.78
N SER A 9 -3.37 8.09 -2.00
CA SER A 9 -2.07 8.17 -2.69
C SER A 9 -1.08 9.27 -2.25
N SER A 10 -1.39 10.12 -1.27
CA SER A 10 -0.57 11.25 -0.85
C SER A 10 0.34 10.90 0.32
N SER A 11 1.46 10.25 0.03
CA SER A 11 2.59 10.15 0.95
C SER A 11 3.47 11.42 0.93
N ASN A 12 2.92 12.57 0.52
CA ASN A 12 3.68 13.82 0.42
C ASN A 12 3.89 14.46 1.80
N THR A 13 4.83 15.40 1.87
CA THR A 13 5.26 16.00 3.14
C THR A 13 4.13 16.82 3.79
N GLU A 14 3.32 17.53 3.01
CA GLU A 14 2.22 18.31 3.59
C GLU A 14 1.17 17.42 4.26
N ALA A 15 0.78 16.31 3.61
CA ALA A 15 -0.21 15.38 4.13
C ALA A 15 0.24 14.69 5.43
N LEU A 16 1.47 14.18 5.46
CA LEU A 16 2.03 13.53 6.65
C LEU A 16 2.17 14.52 7.81
N ARG A 17 2.64 15.75 7.54
CA ARG A 17 2.72 16.81 8.56
C ARG A 17 1.34 17.17 9.11
N PHE A 18 0.35 17.29 8.24
CA PHE A 18 -1.02 17.61 8.65
C PHE A 18 -1.60 16.53 9.57
N MET A 19 -1.40 15.25 9.24
CA MET A 19 -1.82 14.14 10.10
C MET A 19 -1.15 14.18 11.48
N ALA A 20 0.17 14.41 11.52
CA ALA A 20 0.88 14.56 12.79
C ALA A 20 0.33 15.74 13.62
N GLN A 21 -0.01 16.86 12.98
CA GLN A 21 -0.61 18.03 13.65
C GLN A 21 -2.03 17.76 14.20
N LEU A 22 -2.79 16.87 13.57
CA LEU A 22 -4.08 16.39 14.09
C LEU A 22 -3.94 15.44 15.28
N GLY A 23 -2.72 14.99 15.59
CA GLY A 23 -2.46 14.06 16.69
C GLY A 23 -2.85 12.61 16.40
N VAL A 24 -3.08 12.25 15.13
CA VAL A 24 -3.29 10.83 14.76
C VAL A 24 -1.97 10.07 14.81
N GLN A 25 -2.05 8.77 15.10
CA GLN A 25 -0.88 7.90 15.21
C GLN A 25 -0.82 6.89 14.06
N ASP A 26 -1.97 6.52 13.49
CA ASP A 26 -2.08 5.50 12.47
C ASP A 26 -2.45 6.11 11.12
N VAL A 27 -1.80 5.63 10.07
CA VAL A 27 -2.06 6.04 8.69
C VAL A 27 -2.49 4.83 7.87
N VAL A 28 -3.52 5.04 7.05
CA VAL A 28 -3.94 4.13 5.99
C VAL A 28 -3.69 4.83 4.66
N LEU A 29 -2.83 4.26 3.81
CA LEU A 29 -2.57 4.81 2.48
C LEU A 29 -3.29 3.98 1.43
N ASN A 30 -4.14 4.63 0.64
CA ASN A 30 -4.79 4.01 -0.50
C ASN A 30 -3.91 4.14 -1.75
N THR A 31 -3.56 3.03 -2.38
CA THR A 31 -2.71 2.93 -3.57
C THR A 31 -1.51 3.88 -3.48
N PRO A 32 -0.62 3.68 -2.49
CA PRO A 32 0.55 4.54 -2.35
C PRO A 32 1.45 4.46 -3.58
N PRO A 33 2.24 5.51 -3.87
CA PRO A 33 3.07 5.60 -5.08
C PRO A 33 4.34 4.74 -5.00
N ILE A 34 4.18 3.47 -4.63
CA ILE A 34 5.26 2.48 -4.61
C ILE A 34 5.52 2.02 -6.04
N PRO A 35 6.76 2.09 -6.56
CA PRO A 35 7.08 1.64 -7.91
C PRO A 35 6.72 0.17 -8.14
N VAL A 36 6.09 -0.12 -9.26
CA VAL A 36 5.85 -1.50 -9.72
C VAL A 36 7.08 -1.96 -10.50
N LYS A 37 7.76 -3.00 -10.01
CA LYS A 37 8.93 -3.61 -10.66
C LYS A 37 8.58 -5.06 -10.97
N ASN A 38 8.71 -5.46 -12.24
CA ASN A 38 8.35 -6.81 -12.70
C ASN A 38 6.93 -7.25 -12.25
N GLY A 39 5.97 -6.33 -12.25
CA GLY A 39 4.57 -6.60 -11.88
C GLY A 39 4.27 -6.67 -10.38
N ARG A 40 5.22 -6.34 -9.50
CA ARG A 40 5.05 -6.38 -8.03
C ARG A 40 5.71 -5.21 -7.30
N TRP A 41 5.47 -5.13 -5.99
CA TRP A 41 6.24 -4.25 -5.10
C TRP A 41 7.41 -4.99 -4.47
N GLU A 42 8.58 -4.35 -4.49
CA GLU A 42 9.77 -4.85 -3.82
C GLU A 42 9.82 -4.37 -2.36
N LEU A 43 10.32 -5.23 -1.47
CA LEU A 43 10.39 -4.95 -0.03
C LEU A 43 11.05 -3.60 0.28
N VAL A 44 12.14 -3.27 -0.44
CA VAL A 44 12.90 -2.03 -0.23
C VAL A 44 12.04 -0.78 -0.46
N ASP A 45 11.15 -0.81 -1.46
CA ASP A 45 10.31 0.32 -1.80
C ASP A 45 9.17 0.49 -0.76
N ILE A 46 8.63 -0.61 -0.25
CA ILE A 46 7.63 -0.62 0.84
C ILE A 46 8.26 -0.08 2.14
N VAL A 47 9.47 -0.52 2.48
CA VAL A 47 10.20 -0.04 3.65
C VAL A 47 10.54 1.44 3.51
N GLY A 48 10.90 1.90 2.31
CA GLY A 48 11.11 3.32 2.03
C GLY A 48 9.87 4.17 2.32
N LEU A 49 8.69 3.72 1.88
CA LEU A 49 7.42 4.36 2.22
C LEU A 49 7.17 4.37 3.73
N LYS A 50 7.33 3.22 4.40
CA LYS A 50 7.13 3.10 5.85
C LYS A 50 8.03 4.06 6.62
N ASN A 51 9.32 4.09 6.30
CA ASN A 51 10.29 4.98 6.95
C ASN A 51 9.91 6.45 6.77
N ARG A 52 9.47 6.83 5.57
CA ARG A 52 8.98 8.19 5.30
C ARG A 52 7.76 8.56 6.14
N VAL A 53 6.84 7.62 6.40
CA VAL A 53 5.71 7.86 7.32
C VAL A 53 6.22 8.02 8.76
N ASN A 54 7.13 7.14 9.17
CA ASN A 54 7.72 7.13 10.52
C ASN A 54 8.51 8.41 10.85
N GLU A 55 9.12 9.07 9.86
CA GLU A 55 9.80 10.36 10.02
C GLU A 55 8.89 11.48 10.57
N PHE A 56 7.57 11.34 10.44
CA PHE A 56 6.58 12.29 10.98
C PHE A 56 5.98 11.83 12.32
N GLY A 57 6.52 10.78 12.93
CA GLY A 57 5.98 10.20 14.17
C GLY A 57 4.66 9.43 13.97
N LEU A 58 4.37 9.03 12.73
CA LEU A 58 3.18 8.27 12.34
C LEU A 58 3.55 6.79 12.12
N GLU A 59 2.58 5.89 12.19
CA GLU A 59 2.73 4.48 11.82
C GLU A 59 1.91 4.15 10.57
N LEU A 60 2.54 3.50 9.58
CA LEU A 60 1.83 2.96 8.42
C LEU A 60 1.15 1.64 8.80
N SER A 61 -0.09 1.75 9.29
CA SER A 61 -0.83 0.61 9.85
C SER A 61 -1.57 -0.21 8.81
N ALA A 62 -1.95 0.38 7.67
CA ALA A 62 -2.54 -0.36 6.58
C ALA A 62 -2.22 0.22 5.20
N ILE A 63 -2.22 -0.66 4.20
CA ILE A 63 -2.27 -0.28 2.79
C ILE A 63 -3.62 -0.72 2.23
N GLU A 64 -4.31 0.20 1.57
CA GLU A 64 -5.56 -0.07 0.86
C GLU A 64 -5.30 -0.07 -0.65
N ASN A 65 -5.43 -1.22 -1.29
CA ASN A 65 -5.17 -1.46 -2.72
C ASN A 65 -3.69 -1.38 -3.14
N THR A 66 -3.35 -2.25 -4.09
CA THR A 66 -2.20 -2.10 -5.00
C THR A 66 -2.64 -1.36 -6.27
N GLN A 67 -1.72 -0.98 -7.15
CA GLN A 67 -2.10 -0.51 -8.48
C GLN A 67 -2.87 -1.61 -9.24
N ILE A 68 -3.82 -1.21 -10.08
CA ILE A 68 -4.71 -2.18 -10.75
C ILE A 68 -3.98 -3.01 -11.81
N ASP A 69 -2.97 -2.45 -12.46
CA ASP A 69 -2.12 -3.13 -13.43
C ASP A 69 -1.47 -4.40 -12.85
N MET A 70 -1.26 -4.46 -11.54
CA MET A 70 -0.76 -5.63 -10.82
C MET A 70 -1.76 -6.79 -10.71
N ARG A 71 -3.08 -6.54 -10.79
CA ARG A 71 -4.11 -7.55 -10.43
C ARG A 71 -5.36 -7.61 -11.32
N HIS A 72 -5.46 -6.83 -12.40
CA HIS A 72 -6.67 -6.84 -13.25
C HIS A 72 -6.95 -8.18 -13.95
N HIS A 73 -5.92 -8.92 -14.40
CA HIS A 73 -6.11 -10.28 -14.93
C HIS A 73 -6.46 -11.27 -13.82
N LEU A 74 -5.92 -11.12 -12.62
CA LEU A 74 -6.33 -11.89 -11.43
C LEU A 74 -7.83 -11.70 -11.15
N ILE A 75 -8.33 -10.47 -11.23
CA ILE A 75 -9.76 -10.16 -11.01
C ILE A 75 -10.64 -10.69 -12.14
N ALA A 76 -10.24 -10.51 -13.40
CA ALA A 76 -11.06 -10.82 -14.56
C ALA A 76 -10.91 -12.25 -15.11
N GLY A 77 -10.01 -13.06 -14.54
CA GLY A 77 -9.66 -14.37 -15.11
C GLY A 77 -8.97 -14.27 -16.48
N GLY A 78 -8.17 -13.22 -16.68
CA GLY A 78 -7.52 -12.96 -17.96
C GLY A 78 -6.24 -13.78 -18.20
N PRO A 79 -5.59 -13.66 -19.37
CA PRO A 79 -4.47 -14.52 -19.76
C PRO A 79 -3.22 -14.45 -18.87
N ARG A 80 -3.03 -13.36 -18.09
CA ARG A 80 -1.92 -13.20 -17.14
C ARG A 80 -2.31 -13.54 -15.69
N PHE A 81 -3.37 -14.33 -15.48
CA PHE A 81 -3.88 -14.66 -14.16
C PHE A 81 -2.78 -15.22 -13.24
N GLU A 82 -2.08 -16.27 -13.68
CA GLU A 82 -1.06 -16.95 -12.87
C GLU A 82 0.11 -16.02 -12.53
N GLU A 83 0.61 -15.27 -13.53
CA GLU A 83 1.69 -14.30 -13.32
C GLU A 83 1.30 -13.22 -12.28
N GLN A 84 0.08 -12.69 -12.38
CA GLN A 84 -0.41 -11.70 -11.42
C GLN A 84 -0.68 -12.30 -10.04
N LEU A 85 -1.16 -13.55 -9.98
CA LEU A 85 -1.35 -14.27 -8.72
C LEU A 85 -0.01 -14.41 -7.97
N GLU A 86 1.03 -14.91 -8.65
CA GLU A 86 2.36 -15.07 -8.06
C GLU A 86 2.95 -13.74 -7.59
N ASN A 87 2.86 -12.70 -8.41
CA ASN A 87 3.34 -11.36 -8.10
C ASN A 87 2.58 -10.72 -6.92
N MET A 88 1.26 -10.92 -6.84
CA MET A 88 0.44 -10.45 -5.73
C MET A 88 0.75 -11.18 -4.43
N VAL A 89 0.95 -12.50 -4.47
CA VAL A 89 1.38 -13.27 -3.29
C VAL A 89 2.73 -12.75 -2.77
N GLU A 90 3.70 -12.50 -3.65
CA GLU A 90 4.99 -11.95 -3.22
C GLU A 90 4.87 -10.52 -2.69
N THR A 91 4.03 -9.69 -3.31
CA THR A 91 3.72 -8.35 -2.80
C THR A 91 3.15 -8.41 -1.38
N ILE A 92 2.18 -9.29 -1.12
CA ILE A 92 1.59 -9.48 0.22
C ILE A 92 2.65 -9.95 1.23
N ARG A 93 3.53 -10.87 0.85
CA ARG A 93 4.67 -11.28 1.70
C ARG A 93 5.60 -10.12 2.00
N ASN A 94 5.90 -9.27 1.01
CA ASN A 94 6.76 -8.10 1.21
C ASN A 94 6.11 -7.05 2.11
N ILE A 95 4.80 -6.83 2.01
CA ILE A 95 4.05 -5.98 2.96
C ILE A 95 4.19 -6.53 4.39
N GLY A 96 4.02 -7.84 4.57
CA GLY A 96 4.22 -8.50 5.86
C GLY A 96 5.66 -8.38 6.39
N ARG A 97 6.67 -8.58 5.54
CA ARG A 97 8.09 -8.41 5.87
C ARG A 97 8.46 -6.98 6.24
N ALA A 98 7.80 -5.98 5.66
CA ALA A 98 7.93 -4.57 6.06
C ALA A 98 7.26 -4.26 7.42
N GLY A 99 6.57 -5.24 8.01
CA GLY A 99 5.88 -5.10 9.28
C GLY A 99 4.64 -4.22 9.21
N ILE A 100 3.96 -4.21 8.05
CA ILE A 100 2.66 -3.54 7.89
C ILE A 100 1.58 -4.60 8.14
N PRO A 101 0.74 -4.46 9.18
CA PRO A 101 -0.12 -5.56 9.64
C PRO A 101 -1.38 -5.75 8.80
N MET A 102 -1.78 -4.77 8.00
CA MET A 102 -3.04 -4.80 7.26
C MET A 102 -2.85 -4.45 5.79
N TYR A 103 -3.39 -5.31 4.94
CA TYR A 103 -3.52 -5.09 3.51
C TYR A 103 -4.96 -5.37 3.10
N THR A 104 -5.56 -4.45 2.38
CA THR A 104 -6.90 -4.63 1.80
C THR A 104 -6.84 -4.42 0.29
N MET A 105 -7.76 -5.04 -0.44
CA MET A 105 -7.89 -4.82 -1.88
C MET A 105 -9.34 -4.88 -2.31
N SER A 106 -9.67 -4.10 -3.34
CA SER A 106 -10.93 -4.21 -4.05
C SER A 106 -10.83 -5.20 -5.21
N TRP A 107 -11.89 -5.99 -5.37
CA TRP A 107 -12.15 -6.89 -6.51
C TRP A 107 -12.89 -6.20 -7.65
N ARG A 108 -13.14 -4.90 -7.55
CA ARG A 108 -13.78 -4.14 -8.62
C ARG A 108 -12.81 -3.96 -9.79
N TYR A 109 -13.21 -4.42 -10.97
CA TYR A 109 -12.56 -4.03 -12.21
C TYR A 109 -12.82 -2.53 -12.48
N PRO A 110 -11.79 -1.68 -12.66
CA PRO A 110 -12.02 -0.30 -13.04
C PRO A 110 -12.68 -0.27 -14.41
N ARG A 111 -13.76 0.51 -14.49
CA ARG A 111 -14.44 0.80 -15.76
C ARG A 111 -13.65 1.83 -16.54
#